data_AF-A0A183GQM8-F1
#
_entry.id   AF-A0A183GQM8-F1
#
_cell.length_a   1.000
_cell.length_b   1.000
_cell.length_c   1.000
_cell.angle_alpha   90.00
_cell.angle_beta   90.00
_cell.angle_gamma   90.00
#
_symmetry.space_group_name_H-M   'P 1'
#
loop_
_entity.id
_entity.type
_entity.pdbx_description
1 polymer ?
#
loop_
_entity_poly.entity_id
_entity_poly.type
_entity_poly.pdbx_seq_one_letter_code
_entity_poly.pdbx_strand_id
1 'polypeptide(L)'
;MDAITRDLQKPVPWTLLYADDVRLASEDKGELGREVQAWCDRLERFGLKLGVKKTECLTTDVTESSSVKVNGIELPRTAVFMYLGSAVASDVKLMVEVNPRVSAAWFKWRSLTAVLCDKRIPERSSEDLQSNHPATIDVRR
;
A
#
# COMPACT_ATOMS: atom_id res chain seq x y z
N MET A 1 -2.01 -7.76 -17.97
CA MET A 1 -1.54 -8.31 -16.68
C MET A 1 -2.64 -9.16 -16.07
N ASP A 2 -3.74 -8.56 -15.59
CA ASP A 2 -4.83 -9.28 -14.91
C ASP A 2 -5.43 -10.46 -15.71
N ALA A 3 -5.83 -10.22 -16.96
CA ALA A 3 -6.47 -11.25 -17.79
C ALA A 3 -5.57 -12.47 -18.09
N ILE A 4 -4.25 -12.29 -18.10
CA ILE A 4 -3.28 -13.36 -18.41
C ILE A 4 -2.84 -14.11 -17.15
N THR A 5 -3.00 -13.55 -15.96
CA THR A 5 -2.59 -14.17 -14.68
C THR A 5 -3.77 -14.57 -13.81
N ARG A 6 -5.02 -14.33 -14.25
CA ARG A 6 -6.25 -14.61 -13.50
C ARG A 6 -6.32 -16.02 -12.91
N ASP A 7 -5.80 -17.04 -13.61
CA ASP A 7 -5.75 -18.43 -13.15
C ASP A 7 -4.74 -18.67 -12.02
N LEU A 8 -3.74 -17.79 -11.87
CA LEU A 8 -2.73 -17.83 -10.81
C LEU A 8 -3.05 -16.94 -9.62
N GLN A 9 -4.03 -16.03 -9.75
CA GLN A 9 -4.37 -15.09 -8.68
C GLN A 9 -5.14 -15.80 -7.56
N LYS A 10 -4.65 -15.65 -6.33
CA LYS A 10 -5.33 -16.04 -5.10
C LYS A 10 -6.01 -14.82 -4.46
N PRO A 11 -7.07 -15.00 -3.65
CA PRO A 11 -7.69 -13.89 -2.94
C PRO A 11 -6.72 -13.18 -2.00
N VAL A 12 -7.01 -11.93 -1.66
CA VAL A 12 -6.26 -11.15 -0.67
C VAL A 12 -6.19 -11.92 0.65
N PRO A 13 -5.02 -11.98 1.34
CA PRO A 13 -3.78 -11.23 1.07
C PRO A 13 -2.73 -11.97 0.21
N TRP A 14 -3.05 -13.14 -0.35
CA TRP A 14 -2.08 -14.06 -0.96
C TRP A 14 -1.53 -13.59 -2.30
N THR A 15 -2.37 -12.96 -3.12
CA THR A 15 -1.93 -12.28 -4.34
C THR A 15 -2.46 -10.85 -4.34
N LEU A 16 -1.56 -9.90 -4.58
CA LEU A 16 -1.89 -8.50 -4.75
C LEU A 16 -1.29 -8.04 -6.07
N LEU A 17 -2.16 -7.63 -6.99
CA LEU A 17 -1.77 -7.15 -8.32
C LEU A 17 -2.11 -5.67 -8.46
N TYR A 18 -1.14 -4.87 -8.89
CA TYR A 18 -1.35 -3.46 -9.21
C TYR A 18 -0.45 -3.03 -10.37
N ALA A 19 -1.05 -2.54 -11.46
CA ALA A 19 -0.33 -2.19 -12.68
C ALA A 19 0.59 -3.34 -13.17
N ASP A 20 1.91 -3.13 -13.16
CA ASP A 20 2.95 -4.10 -13.49
C ASP A 20 3.55 -4.83 -12.27
N ASP A 21 3.20 -4.41 -11.04
CA ASP A 21 3.70 -5.01 -9.80
C ASP A 21 2.78 -6.11 -9.28
N VAL A 22 3.36 -7.27 -8.96
CA VAL A 22 2.71 -8.37 -8.27
C VAL A 22 3.40 -8.67 -6.95
N ARG A 23 2.62 -8.84 -5.89
CA ARG A 23 3.07 -9.38 -4.62
C ARG A 23 2.43 -10.74 -4.40
N LEU A 24 3.27 -11.72 -4.09
CA LEU A 24 2.89 -13.08 -3.72
C LEU A 24 3.25 -13.29 -2.25
N ALA A 25 2.37 -13.98 -1.54
CA ALA A 25 2.57 -14.37 -0.15
C ALA A 25 2.15 -15.82 0.02
N SER A 26 2.88 -16.52 0.89
CA SER A 26 2.62 -17.91 1.25
C SER A 26 3.14 -18.15 2.66
N GLU A 27 2.50 -19.08 3.37
CA GLU A 27 2.97 -19.57 4.68
C GLU A 27 4.12 -20.57 4.51
N ASP A 28 4.11 -21.33 3.40
CA ASP A 28 5.19 -22.25 3.06
C ASP A 28 6.15 -21.62 2.04
N LYS A 29 7.44 -21.66 2.38
CA LYS A 29 8.50 -21.17 1.51
C LYS A 29 8.62 -21.98 0.22
N GLY A 30 8.38 -23.30 0.29
CA GLY A 30 8.38 -24.16 -0.89
C GLY A 30 7.27 -23.79 -1.87
N GLU A 31 6.07 -23.52 -1.34
CA GLU A 31 4.92 -23.03 -2.09
C GLU A 31 5.19 -21.68 -2.73
N LEU A 32 5.77 -20.72 -2.00
CA LEU A 32 6.13 -19.42 -2.58
C LEU A 32 7.06 -19.58 -3.79
N GLY A 33 8.07 -20.46 -3.69
CA GLY A 33 8.97 -20.75 -4.81
C GLY A 33 8.24 -21.33 -6.03
N ARG A 34 7.31 -22.27 -5.81
CA ARG A 34 6.48 -22.86 -6.88
C ARG A 34 5.56 -21.82 -7.52
N GLU A 35 4.96 -20.94 -6.72
CA GLU A 35 4.10 -19.87 -7.22
C GLU A 35 4.88 -18.88 -8.06
N VAL A 36 6.01 -18.35 -7.56
CA VAL A 36 6.80 -17.38 -8.32
C VAL A 36 7.27 -17.99 -9.64
N GLN A 37 7.63 -19.28 -9.66
CA GLN A 37 7.97 -19.98 -10.89
C GLN A 37 6.77 -20.11 -11.85
N ALA A 38 5.59 -20.49 -11.35
CA ALA A 38 4.38 -20.56 -12.17
C ALA A 38 4.02 -19.20 -12.79
N TRP A 39 4.21 -18.10 -12.04
CA TRP A 39 4.06 -16.74 -12.54
C TRP A 39 5.09 -16.41 -13.62
N CYS A 40 6.36 -16.75 -13.43
CA CYS A 40 7.39 -16.59 -14.46
C CYS A 40 7.03 -17.33 -15.75
N ASP A 41 6.72 -18.62 -15.66
CA ASP A 41 6.39 -19.47 -16.81
C ASP A 41 5.15 -18.93 -17.55
N ARG A 42 4.15 -18.43 -16.80
CA ARG A 42 2.94 -17.85 -17.38
C ARG A 42 3.23 -16.54 -18.10
N LEU A 43 4.02 -15.65 -17.50
CA LEU A 43 4.39 -14.37 -18.11
C LEU A 43 5.22 -14.59 -19.38
N GLU A 44 6.17 -15.52 -19.35
CA GLU A 44 7.04 -15.83 -20.50
C GLU A 44 6.24 -16.32 -21.71
N ARG A 45 5.17 -17.10 -21.49
CA ARG A 45 4.26 -17.53 -22.58
C ARG A 45 3.58 -16.38 -23.31
N PHE A 46 3.44 -15.22 -22.67
CA PHE A 46 2.87 -14.01 -23.28
C PHE A 46 3.95 -12.97 -23.66
N GLY A 47 5.22 -13.37 -23.69
CA GLY A 47 6.33 -12.47 -24.03
C GLY A 47 6.68 -11.45 -22.94
N LEU A 48 6.21 -11.66 -21.71
CA LEU A 48 6.53 -10.84 -20.55
C LEU A 48 7.58 -11.54 -19.69
N LYS A 49 8.36 -10.79 -18.93
CA LYS A 49 9.40 -11.34 -18.07
C LYS A 49 9.36 -10.68 -16.70
N LEU A 50 9.45 -11.50 -15.65
CA LEU A 50 9.61 -11.00 -14.29
C LEU A 50 10.99 -10.35 -14.14
N GLY A 51 11.02 -9.13 -13.61
CA GLY A 51 12.25 -8.40 -13.35
C GLY A 51 12.96 -8.93 -12.11
N VAL A 52 13.64 -10.09 -12.20
CA VAL A 52 14.32 -10.75 -11.06
C VAL A 52 15.19 -9.81 -10.22
N LYS A 53 15.88 -8.84 -10.86
CA LYS A 53 16.72 -7.84 -10.17
C LYS A 53 15.92 -6.85 -9.30
N LYS A 54 14.65 -6.62 -9.63
CA LYS A 54 13.72 -5.74 -8.89
C LYS A 54 12.84 -6.52 -7.92
N THR A 55 12.82 -7.85 -8.00
CA THR A 55 12.01 -8.70 -7.14
C THR A 55 12.75 -8.95 -5.83
N GLU A 56 12.13 -8.56 -4.72
CA GLU A 56 12.64 -8.81 -3.37
C GLU A 56 11.78 -9.85 -2.65
N CYS A 57 12.38 -10.58 -1.72
CA CYS A 57 11.68 -11.55 -0.88
C CYS A 57 11.78 -11.15 0.60
N LEU A 58 10.67 -11.26 1.32
CA LEU A 58 10.62 -11.14 2.77
C LEU A 58 10.30 -12.52 3.36
N THR A 59 11.10 -12.97 4.31
CA THR A 59 10.86 -14.23 5.05
C THR A 59 10.94 -13.94 6.54
N THR A 60 9.97 -14.42 7.31
CA THR A 60 9.91 -14.27 8.78
C THR A 60 10.64 -15.40 9.52
N ASP A 61 11.01 -16.47 8.81
CA ASP A 61 11.76 -17.58 9.38
C ASP A 61 13.20 -17.16 9.78
N VAL A 62 13.55 -17.45 11.02
CA VAL A 62 14.87 -17.22 11.66
C VAL A 62 15.81 -18.40 11.41
N THR A 63 15.25 -19.55 11.04
CA THR A 63 15.92 -20.83 10.84
C THR A 63 16.00 -21.11 9.34
N GLU A 64 17.08 -21.73 8.90
CA GLU A 64 17.32 -22.09 7.49
C GLU A 64 17.60 -20.90 6.54
N SER A 65 18.90 -20.77 6.22
CA SER A 65 19.51 -20.02 5.11
C SER A 65 19.06 -20.49 3.72
N SER A 66 17.90 -21.14 3.62
CA SER A 66 17.36 -21.54 2.34
C SER A 66 16.83 -20.28 1.67
N SER A 67 17.27 -20.02 0.45
CA SER A 67 16.84 -18.86 -0.33
C SER A 67 15.66 -19.19 -1.25
N VAL A 68 14.83 -18.21 -1.58
CA VAL A 68 13.81 -18.38 -2.63
C VAL A 68 14.50 -18.17 -3.97
N LYS A 69 14.39 -19.15 -4.87
CA LYS A 69 15.01 -19.12 -6.19
C LYS A 69 13.96 -19.04 -7.27
N VAL A 70 14.25 -18.27 -8.30
CA VAL A 70 13.41 -18.08 -9.49
C VAL A 70 14.30 -18.26 -10.70
N ASN A 71 13.97 -19.20 -11.60
CA ASN A 71 14.83 -19.53 -12.75
C ASN A 71 16.29 -19.83 -12.34
N GLY A 72 16.49 -20.44 -11.16
CA GLY A 72 17.82 -20.72 -10.59
C GLY A 72 18.55 -19.51 -9.98
N ILE A 73 17.98 -18.30 -10.08
CA ILE A 73 18.53 -17.07 -9.50
C ILE A 73 17.92 -16.87 -8.12
N GLU A 74 18.78 -16.62 -7.13
CA GLU A 74 18.38 -16.31 -5.77
C GLU A 74 17.78 -14.89 -5.68
N LEU A 75 16.58 -14.78 -5.11
CA LEU A 75 15.96 -13.49 -4.86
C LEU A 75 16.64 -12.80 -3.67
N PRO A 76 16.96 -11.49 -3.78
CA PRO A 76 17.48 -10.73 -2.65
C PRO A 76 16.46 -10.74 -1.50
N ARG A 77 16.94 -11.10 -0.30
CA ARG A 77 16.15 -11.03 0.93
C ARG A 77 16.24 -9.62 1.50
N THR A 78 15.10 -9.06 1.87
CA THR A 78 15.01 -7.79 2.60
C THR A 78 14.46 -8.01 4.01
N ALA A 79 14.81 -7.13 4.95
CA ALA A 79 14.21 -7.09 6.29
C ALA A 79 12.93 -6.23 6.33
N VAL A 80 12.78 -5.31 5.37
CA VAL A 80 11.61 -4.44 5.24
C VAL A 80 11.18 -4.45 3.78
N PHE A 81 9.97 -4.91 3.53
CA PHE A 81 9.38 -5.01 2.21
C PHE A 81 8.39 -3.86 1.99
N MET A 82 8.59 -3.09 0.93
CA MET A 82 7.72 -1.97 0.55
C MET A 82 6.81 -2.38 -0.60
N TYR A 83 5.50 -2.16 -0.45
CA TYR A 83 4.54 -2.32 -1.52
C TYR A 83 3.50 -1.20 -1.49
N LEU A 84 3.40 -0.44 -2.58
CA LEU A 84 2.46 0.68 -2.72
C LEU A 84 2.49 1.67 -1.55
N GLY A 85 3.70 1.96 -1.04
CA GLY A 85 3.91 2.88 0.08
C GLY A 85 3.60 2.30 1.46
N SER A 86 3.28 1.01 1.57
CA SER A 86 3.14 0.31 2.84
C SER A 86 4.34 -0.61 3.09
N ALA A 87 4.90 -0.53 4.29
CA ALA A 87 6.02 -1.34 4.74
C ALA A 87 5.58 -2.57 5.55
N VAL A 88 6.29 -3.69 5.36
CA VAL A 88 6.16 -4.89 6.20
C VAL A 88 7.54 -5.33 6.64
N ALA A 89 7.75 -5.52 7.94
CA ALA A 89 9.02 -5.98 8.51
C ALA A 89 9.06 -7.50 8.71
N SER A 90 10.25 -8.09 8.58
CA SER A 90 10.48 -9.53 8.79
C SER A 90 10.33 -9.95 10.24
N ASP A 91 10.51 -9.02 11.19
CA ASP A 91 10.36 -9.27 12.62
C ASP A 91 8.89 -9.15 13.09
N VAL A 92 7.96 -9.08 12.14
CA VAL A 92 6.50 -8.97 12.36
C VAL A 92 6.11 -7.67 13.11
N LYS A 93 7.05 -6.75 13.32
CA LYS A 93 6.75 -5.48 13.99
C LYS A 93 6.10 -4.52 13.03
N LEU A 94 4.93 -4.04 13.43
CA LEU A 94 4.14 -3.07 12.68
C LEU A 94 4.67 -1.63 12.80
N MET A 95 5.63 -1.41 13.71
CA MET A 95 6.19 -0.08 14.01
C MET A 95 6.96 0.53 12.84
N VAL A 96 7.50 -0.29 11.93
CA VAL A 96 8.16 0.21 10.70
C VAL A 96 7.19 1.02 9.84
N GLU A 97 5.90 0.70 9.90
CA GLU A 97 4.85 1.35 9.12
C GLU A 97 4.10 2.41 9.93
N VAL A 98 3.79 2.12 11.19
CA VAL A 98 2.99 3.02 12.03
C VAL A 98 3.75 4.27 12.44
N ASN A 99 5.02 4.17 12.84
CA ASN A 99 5.75 5.33 13.36
C ASN A 99 5.92 6.45 12.31
N PRO A 100 6.30 6.16 11.05
CA PRO A 100 6.35 7.19 10.01
C PRO A 100 5.00 7.84 9.75
N ARG A 101 3.91 7.07 9.72
CA ARG A 101 2.54 7.59 9.49
C ARG A 101 2.06 8.49 10.62
N VAL A 102 2.24 8.07 11.87
CA VAL A 102 1.91 8.87 13.05
C VAL A 102 2.71 10.16 13.06
N SER A 103 4.02 10.07 12.77
CA SER A 103 4.89 11.24 12.69
C SER A 103 4.43 12.19 11.59
N ALA A 104 4.14 11.71 10.38
CA ALA A 104 3.67 12.52 9.27
C ALA A 104 2.32 13.20 9.58
N ALA A 105 1.37 12.48 10.18
CA ALA A 105 0.09 13.04 10.62
C ALA A 105 0.30 14.12 11.69
N TRP A 106 1.18 13.86 12.67
CA TRP A 106 1.52 14.82 13.70
C TRP A 106 2.19 16.09 13.14
N PHE A 107 3.15 15.95 12.23
CA PHE A 107 3.79 17.09 11.58
C PHE A 107 2.78 17.93 10.79
N LYS A 108 1.87 17.30 10.04
CA LYS A 108 0.78 18.00 9.33
C LYS A 108 -0.18 18.71 10.29
N TRP A 109 -0.51 18.09 11.43
CA TRP A 109 -1.31 18.74 12.46
C TRP A 109 -0.62 19.98 13.03
N ARG A 110 0.67 19.86 13.38
CA ARG A 110 1.44 20.96 13.95
C ARG A 110 1.59 22.15 12.99
N SER A 111 1.73 21.90 11.68
CA SER A 111 1.82 22.99 10.71
C SER A 111 0.53 23.79 10.59
N LEU A 112 -0.63 23.15 10.80
CA LEU A 112 -1.95 23.80 10.73
C LEU A 112 -2.37 24.42 12.06
N THR A 113 -1.80 23.98 13.18
CA THR A 113 -2.18 24.45 14.52
C THR A 113 -2.01 25.96 14.65
N ALA A 114 -0.98 26.56 14.03
CA ALA A 114 -0.76 28.00 14.08
C ALA A 114 -1.91 28.79 13.43
N VAL A 115 -2.54 28.25 12.38
CA VAL A 115 -3.70 28.86 11.72
C VAL A 115 -4.95 28.56 12.52
N LEU A 116 -5.20 27.29 12.86
CA LEU A 116 -6.41 26.86 13.57
C LEU A 116 -6.54 27.46 14.97
N CYS A 117 -5.43 27.79 15.62
CA CYS A 117 -5.40 28.40 16.95
C CYS A 117 -5.08 29.91 16.93
N ASP A 118 -5.05 30.55 15.76
CA ASP A 118 -4.87 32.01 15.69
C ASP A 118 -6.15 32.69 16.16
N LYS A 119 -6.08 33.34 17.33
CA LYS A 119 -7.19 34.10 17.93
C LYS A 119 -7.70 35.26 17.06
N ARG A 120 -6.96 35.62 16.00
CA ARG A 120 -7.33 36.67 15.04
C ARG A 120 -8.18 36.15 13.89
N ILE A 121 -8.30 34.83 13.72
CA ILE A 121 -9.23 34.26 12.74
C ILE A 121 -10.62 34.26 13.38
N PRO A 122 -11.59 35.01 12.82
CA PRO A 122 -12.93 35.06 13.39
C PRO A 122 -13.60 33.68 13.27
N GLU A 123 -14.12 33.19 14.39
CA GLU A 123 -15.00 32.03 14.44
C GLU A 123 -16.33 32.41 13.78
N ARG A 124 -16.44 32.26 12.45
CA ARG A 124 -17.75 32.34 11.80
C ARG A 124 -18.54 31.10 12.19
N SER A 125 -19.56 31.28 13.04
CA SER A 125 -20.52 30.22 13.30
C SER A 125 -21.35 29.99 12.02
N SER A 126 -21.73 28.74 11.78
CA SER A 126 -22.59 28.34 10.66
C SER A 126 -23.98 29.00 10.67
N GLU A 127 -24.33 29.72 11.74
CA GLU A 127 -25.57 30.50 11.86
C GLU A 127 -25.56 31.74 10.94
N ASP A 128 -24.37 32.29 10.64
CA ASP A 128 -24.22 33.47 9.77
C ASP A 128 -24.56 33.20 8.30
N LEU A 129 -24.65 31.94 7.88
CA LEU A 129 -25.03 31.55 6.51
C LEU A 129 -26.54 31.46 6.29
N GLN A 130 -27.35 31.36 7.36
CA GLN A 130 -28.82 31.26 7.26
C GLN A 130 -29.53 32.62 7.35
N SER A 131 -28.84 33.68 7.76
CA SER A 131 -29.43 35.03 7.89
C SER A 131 -29.53 35.81 6.56
N ASN A 132 -28.95 35.35 5.46
CA ASN A 132 -29.01 36.03 4.16
C ASN A 132 -30.08 35.41 3.24
N HIS A 133 -31.35 35.45 3.67
CA HIS A 133 -32.48 35.35 2.75
C HIS A 133 -33.03 36.77 2.51
N PRO A 134 -33.10 37.28 1.26
CA PRO A 134 -33.73 38.57 1.00
C PRO A 134 -35.23 38.48 1.29
N ALA A 135 -35.71 39.40 2.13
CA ALA A 135 -37.12 39.50 2.50
C ALA A 135 -38.01 39.63 1.25
N THR A 136 -39.06 38.83 1.25
CA THR A 136 -40.13 38.70 0.27
C THR A 136 -40.72 40.05 -0.14
N ILE A 137 -40.89 40.24 -1.46
CA ILE A 137 -41.67 41.32 -2.07
C ILE A 137 -43.13 41.15 -1.64
N ASP A 138 -43.67 42.12 -0.89
CA ASP A 138 -45.09 42.20 -0.54
C ASP A 138 -45.89 42.65 -1.78
N VAL A 139 -46.79 41.79 -2.26
CA VAL A 139 -47.78 42.13 -3.30
C VAL A 139 -49.16 42.12 -2.65
N ARG A 140 -49.62 43.29 -2.22
CA ARG A 140 -51.04 43.53 -1.94
C ARG A 140 -51.74 44.01 -3.21
N ARG A 141 -52.75 43.21 -3.60
CA ARG A 141 -53.91 43.43 -4.49
C ARG A 141 -53.90 44.64 -5.42
#